data_AF-A0A849Z5U2-F1
#
_entry.id   AF-A0A849Z5U2-F1
#
_cell.length_a   1.000
_cell.length_b   1.000
_cell.length_c   1.000
_cell.angle_alpha   90.00
_cell.angle_beta   90.00
_cell.angle_gamma   90.00
#
_symmetry.space_group_name_H-M   'P 1'
#
loop_
_entity.id
_entity.type
_entity.pdbx_description
1 polymer ?
#
loop_
_entity_poly.entity_id
_entity_poly.type
_entity_poly.pdbx_seq_one_letter_code
_entity_poly.pdbx_strand_id
1 'polypeptide(L)'
;MLGLRRLLVLACLSACDSEVELHRELGRDIDVPVDLPPDDGWGHWQGSFTPCDEAAACAVGPSVRGELVVTSAVDIEALSGIRCLYGPLTIAGTDLEDLSGLEALEFVCGDLNITDNPSLVDTSGLGALSAAPRIKVLGNPSLVKLDLPALGYVEHTIRIEQNATLTNLELGALRKVWLLDVIDNGSLTALLLPALEEASRIAVEGAAALTTLDVPALEQLETLSLVDNDSLTQISTFPSLAGPRWIVVRDNGALVSLAGLEAFASADGIVILNNVALDQAYAEAVGAALGGSTKIAGNAGWVVPATCPFRGDGQCDAIGCEGSAVCAEGSDEIDCCECLGLDCP
;
A
#
# COMPACT_ATOMS: atom_id res chain seq x y z
N MET A 1 40.94 25.91 47.02
CA MET A 1 39.56 25.55 47.43
C MET A 1 38.74 25.56 46.15
N LEU A 2 38.59 24.39 45.53
CA LEU A 2 37.48 23.44 45.69
C LEU A 2 36.25 23.91 44.88
N GLY A 3 35.74 23.16 43.90
CA GLY A 3 36.16 21.84 43.45
C GLY A 3 35.35 21.26 42.28
N LEU A 4 35.94 20.19 41.71
CA LEU A 4 35.32 19.14 40.92
C LEU A 4 34.08 18.51 41.61
N ARG A 5 33.12 18.00 40.81
CA ARG A 5 32.58 16.60 40.79
C ARG A 5 31.37 16.53 39.84
N ARG A 6 31.27 15.71 38.76
CA ARG A 6 31.32 14.24 38.51
C ARG A 6 29.95 13.51 38.58
N LEU A 7 29.71 12.68 37.54
CA LEU A 7 28.73 11.57 37.32
C LEU A 7 27.30 11.93 36.87
N LEU A 8 26.71 11.49 35.73
CA LEU A 8 26.68 10.22 34.96
C LEU A 8 25.65 9.20 35.49
N VAL A 9 24.46 9.13 34.86
CA VAL A 9 23.53 7.98 34.66
C VAL A 9 22.58 8.39 33.49
N LEU A 10 22.70 7.86 32.27
CA LEU A 10 22.13 6.62 31.69
C LEU A 10 20.58 6.56 31.53
N ALA A 11 20.17 6.47 30.25
CA ALA A 11 19.03 5.74 29.65
C ALA A 11 17.57 6.08 30.02
N CYS A 12 16.76 6.48 29.03
CA CYS A 12 15.73 5.62 28.40
C CYS A 12 14.84 6.41 27.40
N LEU A 13 14.77 5.89 26.17
CA LEU A 13 13.54 5.66 25.38
C LEU A 13 12.42 6.73 25.43
N SER A 14 12.33 7.56 24.39
CA SER A 14 11.07 8.13 23.86
C SER A 14 11.34 9.06 22.67
N ALA A 15 11.97 8.54 21.63
CA ALA A 15 12.12 9.24 20.34
C ALA A 15 11.44 8.47 19.18
N CYS A 16 10.44 7.65 19.49
CA CYS A 16 9.43 7.22 18.53
C CYS A 16 8.13 7.96 18.90
N ASP A 17 7.93 9.17 18.38
CA ASP A 17 6.61 9.84 18.39
C ASP A 17 6.60 11.17 17.61
N SER A 18 7.27 11.26 16.44
CA SER A 18 7.22 12.52 15.68
C SER A 18 7.15 12.41 14.15
N GLU A 19 6.74 11.27 13.58
CA GLU A 19 6.58 11.14 12.12
C GLU A 19 5.12 11.11 11.63
N VAL A 20 4.14 11.22 12.54
CA VAL A 20 2.72 11.38 12.15
C VAL A 20 2.41 12.80 11.65
N GLU A 21 3.22 13.80 12.00
CA GLU A 21 2.88 15.22 11.76
C GLU A 21 3.39 15.81 10.43
N LEU A 22 4.09 15.03 9.58
CA LEU A 22 4.71 15.55 8.33
C LEU A 22 4.00 15.17 7.03
N HIS A 23 2.78 14.64 7.08
CA HIS A 23 2.01 14.20 5.90
C HIS A 23 1.11 15.29 5.27
N ARG A 24 1.30 16.58 5.59
CA ARG A 24 0.35 17.65 5.21
C ARG A 24 0.78 18.63 4.13
N GLU A 25 1.94 18.45 3.51
CA GLU A 25 2.39 19.35 2.44
C GLU A 25 2.77 18.54 1.20
N LEU A 26 1.79 18.35 0.29
CA LEU A 26 1.87 18.47 -1.18
C LEU A 26 0.75 17.66 -1.88
N GLY A 27 -0.44 18.26 -2.00
CA GLY A 27 -1.15 18.38 -3.28
C GLY A 27 -1.57 17.13 -4.06
N ARG A 28 -2.39 16.27 -3.45
CA ARG A 28 -3.58 15.62 -4.04
C ARG A 28 -4.17 14.79 -2.92
N ASP A 29 -5.27 15.27 -2.36
CA ASP A 29 -6.05 14.48 -1.40
C ASP A 29 -6.48 13.20 -2.13
N ILE A 30 -5.81 12.09 -1.82
CA ILE A 30 -6.34 10.76 -2.05
C ILE A 30 -7.50 10.67 -1.08
N ASP A 31 -8.70 10.42 -1.59
CA ASP A 31 -9.85 10.02 -0.78
C ASP A 31 -9.52 8.70 -0.09
N VAL A 32 -8.77 8.78 1.00
CA VAL A 32 -8.72 7.75 2.02
C VAL A 32 -10.15 7.68 2.51
N PRO A 33 -10.89 6.56 2.31
CA PRO A 33 -12.23 6.47 2.84
C PRO A 33 -12.17 6.84 4.32
N VAL A 34 -13.05 7.75 4.74
CA VAL A 34 -13.22 8.18 6.14
C VAL A 34 -13.54 6.99 7.07
N ASP A 35 -13.72 5.80 6.48
CA ASP A 35 -13.94 4.48 7.09
C ASP A 35 -12.68 3.67 7.44
N LEU A 36 -11.46 4.09 7.08
CA LEU A 36 -10.26 3.46 7.67
C LEU A 36 -10.03 4.07 9.05
N PRO A 37 -10.03 3.26 10.14
CA PRO A 37 -9.71 3.81 11.45
C PRO A 37 -8.29 4.39 11.44
N PRO A 38 -8.02 5.39 12.29
CA PRO A 38 -6.65 5.84 12.52
C PRO A 38 -5.78 4.63 12.86
N ASP A 39 -4.52 4.64 12.40
CA ASP A 39 -3.48 3.68 12.77
C ASP A 39 -3.37 3.63 14.30
N ASP A 40 -4.20 2.81 14.93
CA ASP A 40 -4.36 2.75 16.37
C ASP A 40 -3.40 1.74 16.96
N GLY A 41 -2.27 1.48 16.30
CA GLY A 41 -1.08 0.89 16.91
C GLY A 41 -1.37 -0.27 17.87
N TRP A 42 -1.92 -1.39 17.39
CA TRP A 42 -1.92 -2.63 18.18
C TRP A 42 -1.73 -3.88 17.34
N GLY A 43 -0.93 -4.77 17.91
CA GLY A 43 -0.60 -6.07 17.37
C GLY A 43 0.81 -6.06 16.79
N HIS A 44 1.81 -6.35 17.62
CA HIS A 44 3.10 -6.82 17.10
C HIS A 44 2.80 -8.00 16.18
N TRP A 45 2.86 -7.74 14.89
CA TRP A 45 2.89 -8.74 13.85
C TRP A 45 3.97 -9.75 14.25
N GLN A 46 3.59 -10.99 14.57
CA GLN A 46 4.51 -11.99 15.14
C GLN A 46 5.39 -12.67 14.08
N GLY A 47 5.51 -12.07 12.89
CA GLY A 47 6.58 -12.41 11.98
C GLY A 47 7.89 -12.00 12.62
N SER A 48 8.77 -12.96 12.90
CA SER A 48 10.14 -12.60 13.23
C SER A 48 10.76 -12.00 11.97
N PHE A 49 10.74 -10.67 11.82
CA PHE A 49 11.80 -10.00 11.08
C PHE A 49 13.08 -10.58 11.67
N THR A 50 13.85 -11.32 10.87
CA THR A 50 15.19 -11.68 11.31
C THR A 50 15.92 -10.35 11.31
N PRO A 51 16.18 -9.74 12.49
CA PRO A 51 16.88 -8.47 12.50
C PRO A 51 18.18 -8.69 11.73
N CYS A 52 18.69 -7.65 11.06
CA CYS A 52 19.98 -7.79 10.40
C CYS A 52 21.11 -8.33 11.30
N ASP A 53 20.94 -8.23 12.61
CA ASP A 53 21.84 -8.80 13.61
C ASP A 53 21.82 -10.34 13.65
N GLU A 54 20.73 -10.99 13.23
CA GLU A 54 20.55 -12.45 13.18
C GLU A 54 20.65 -13.03 11.76
N ALA A 55 20.64 -12.19 10.72
CA ALA A 55 20.80 -12.63 9.35
C ALA A 55 22.22 -13.21 9.13
N ALA A 56 22.30 -14.52 8.85
CA ALA A 56 23.58 -15.22 8.63
C ALA A 56 24.44 -14.58 7.53
N ALA A 57 23.81 -13.93 6.54
CA ALA A 57 24.48 -13.14 5.52
C ALA A 57 25.28 -11.97 6.10
N CYS A 58 24.67 -11.23 7.04
CA CYS A 58 25.27 -10.05 7.66
C CYS A 58 26.33 -10.39 8.70
N ALA A 59 26.28 -11.60 9.28
CA ALA A 59 27.28 -12.07 10.23
C ALA A 59 28.68 -12.32 9.62
N VAL A 60 28.76 -12.57 8.30
CA VAL A 60 30.02 -12.99 7.64
C VAL A 60 30.33 -12.19 6.36
N GLY A 61 29.37 -11.41 5.84
CA GLY A 61 29.51 -10.61 4.63
C GLY A 61 30.08 -9.21 4.85
N PRO A 62 30.59 -8.55 3.79
CA PRO A 62 30.92 -7.13 3.83
C PRO A 62 29.67 -6.31 4.22
N SER A 63 29.82 -5.46 5.24
CA SER A 63 28.72 -4.65 5.76
C SER A 63 29.15 -3.22 6.02
N VAL A 64 28.19 -2.30 5.89
CA VAL A 64 28.35 -0.87 6.18
C VAL A 64 27.35 -0.47 7.24
N ARG A 65 27.66 0.55 8.05
CA ARG A 65 26.79 1.09 9.11
C ARG A 65 26.51 2.57 8.85
N GLY A 66 25.31 3.00 9.23
CA GLY A 66 24.86 4.38 9.10
C GLY A 66 23.87 4.56 7.95
N GLU A 67 23.27 5.75 7.91
CA GLU A 67 22.47 6.20 6.78
C GLU A 67 23.34 6.38 5.55
N LEU A 68 22.84 5.91 4.41
CA LEU A 68 23.50 6.04 3.13
C LEU A 68 22.58 6.73 2.13
N VAL A 69 23.12 7.77 1.50
CA VAL A 69 22.44 8.50 0.43
C VAL A 69 23.24 8.30 -0.85
N VAL A 70 22.62 7.67 -1.84
CA VAL A 70 23.15 7.52 -3.19
C VAL A 70 22.71 8.73 -3.99
N THR A 71 23.67 9.50 -4.48
CA THR A 71 23.46 10.68 -5.32
C THR A 71 24.02 10.50 -6.73
N SER A 72 24.84 9.48 -6.94
CA SER A 72 25.55 9.23 -8.19
C SER A 72 26.00 7.78 -8.34
N ALA A 73 26.47 7.40 -9.53
CA ALA A 73 27.02 6.07 -9.79
C ALA A 73 28.29 5.79 -8.96
N VAL A 74 29.04 6.82 -8.57
CA VAL A 74 30.22 6.68 -7.71
C VAL A 74 29.82 6.18 -6.32
N ASP A 75 28.66 6.60 -5.81
CA ASP A 75 28.15 6.12 -4.52
C ASP A 75 27.75 4.64 -4.61
N ILE A 76 27.18 4.20 -5.73
CA ILE A 76 26.88 2.79 -5.98
C ILE A 76 28.16 1.95 -6.10
N GLU A 77 29.17 2.43 -6.83
CA GLU A 77 30.46 1.75 -6.93
C GLU A 77 31.11 1.55 -5.55
N ALA A 78 30.96 2.52 -4.64
CA ALA A 78 31.45 2.42 -3.27
C ALA A 78 30.72 1.35 -2.43
N LEU A 79 29.54 0.91 -2.87
CA LEU A 79 28.72 -0.13 -2.23
C LEU A 79 28.85 -1.49 -2.91
N SER A 80 29.61 -1.57 -3.99
CA SER A 80 29.82 -2.82 -4.70
C SER A 80 30.32 -3.93 -3.76
N GLY A 81 29.58 -5.02 -3.70
CA GLY A 81 29.89 -6.19 -2.86
C GLY A 81 29.48 -6.07 -1.39
N ILE A 82 28.88 -4.95 -0.98
CA ILE A 82 28.25 -4.83 0.34
C ILE A 82 26.99 -5.69 0.37
N ARG A 83 26.92 -6.60 1.34
CA ARG A 83 25.78 -7.52 1.51
C ARG A 83 24.74 -6.98 2.47
N CYS A 84 25.16 -6.21 3.47
CA CYS A 84 24.26 -5.67 4.48
C CYS A 84 24.55 -4.20 4.79
N LEU A 85 23.50 -3.39 4.77
CA LEU A 85 23.54 -2.01 5.22
C LEU A 85 22.82 -1.87 6.56
N TYR A 86 23.57 -1.65 7.64
CA TYR A 86 23.06 -1.36 8.97
C TYR A 86 22.63 0.11 9.09
N GLY A 87 21.55 0.47 8.40
CA GLY A 87 20.95 1.80 8.35
C GLY A 87 20.03 1.94 7.13
N PRO A 88 19.37 3.09 6.97
CA PRO A 88 18.53 3.36 5.81
C PRO A 88 19.37 3.58 4.54
N LEU A 89 18.80 3.20 3.39
CA LEU A 89 19.33 3.48 2.05
C LEU A 89 18.38 4.43 1.34
N THR A 90 18.87 5.62 0.97
CA THR A 90 18.11 6.61 0.20
C THR A 90 18.76 6.80 -1.16
N ILE A 91 18.00 6.57 -2.23
CA ILE A 91 18.36 6.89 -3.62
C ILE A 91 17.32 7.91 -4.09
N ALA A 92 17.70 9.20 -4.10
CA ALA A 92 16.73 10.26 -4.34
C ALA A 92 17.26 11.35 -5.28
N GLY A 93 16.43 11.78 -6.23
CA GLY A 93 16.76 12.89 -7.13
C GLY A 93 17.96 12.62 -8.04
N THR A 94 18.26 11.36 -8.37
CA THR A 94 19.44 10.99 -9.15
C THR A 94 19.14 10.86 -10.64
N ASP A 95 20.18 11.07 -11.46
CA ASP A 95 20.13 10.84 -12.91
C ASP A 95 20.52 9.38 -13.29
N LEU A 96 20.49 8.46 -12.32
CA LEU A 96 20.83 7.05 -12.55
C LEU A 96 19.74 6.38 -13.41
N GLU A 97 20.16 5.59 -14.41
CA GLU A 97 19.25 4.78 -15.23
C GLU A 97 18.95 3.42 -14.60
N ASP A 98 19.86 2.89 -13.79
CA ASP A 98 19.74 1.64 -13.08
C ASP A 98 20.54 1.66 -11.76
N LEU A 99 20.41 0.58 -10.98
CA LEU A 99 21.10 0.39 -9.70
C LEU A 99 22.24 -0.65 -9.78
N SER A 100 22.86 -0.83 -10.96
CA SER A 100 23.93 -1.80 -11.16
C SER A 100 25.13 -1.50 -10.26
N GLY A 101 25.60 -2.50 -9.53
CA GLY A 101 26.58 -2.42 -8.45
C GLY A 101 26.00 -2.75 -7.07
N LEU A 102 24.67 -2.77 -6.91
CA LEU A 102 24.00 -3.19 -5.66
C LEU A 102 23.64 -4.68 -5.63
N GLU A 103 24.09 -5.50 -6.59
CA GLU A 103 23.62 -6.88 -6.79
C GLU A 103 23.94 -7.82 -5.62
N ALA A 104 24.90 -7.42 -4.77
CA ALA A 104 25.25 -8.17 -3.57
C ALA A 104 24.41 -7.80 -2.34
N LEU A 105 23.64 -6.70 -2.40
CA LEU A 105 22.91 -6.16 -1.26
C LEU A 105 21.71 -7.05 -0.94
N GLU A 106 21.83 -7.82 0.14
CA GLU A 106 20.83 -8.79 0.58
C GLU A 106 19.91 -8.22 1.66
N PHE A 107 20.38 -7.25 2.45
CA PHE A 107 19.66 -6.66 3.57
C PHE A 107 19.89 -5.15 3.70
N VAL A 108 18.80 -4.41 3.89
CA VAL A 108 18.81 -3.03 4.39
C VAL A 108 18.13 -3.03 5.76
N CYS A 109 18.86 -2.64 6.79
CA CYS A 109 18.42 -2.73 8.19
C CYS A 109 17.70 -1.47 8.69
N GLY A 110 17.51 -0.52 7.78
CA GLY A 110 16.58 0.59 7.90
C GLY A 110 15.73 0.68 6.64
N ASP A 111 15.07 1.82 6.45
CA ASP A 111 14.16 2.00 5.34
C ASP A 111 14.92 2.09 4.00
N LEU A 112 14.37 1.46 2.95
CA LEU A 112 14.81 1.64 1.56
C LEU A 112 13.90 2.67 0.88
N ASN A 113 14.47 3.81 0.52
CA ASN A 113 13.77 4.90 -0.15
C ASN A 113 14.34 5.10 -1.56
N ILE A 114 13.52 4.93 -2.60
CA ILE A 114 13.85 5.18 -4.01
C ILE A 114 12.85 6.23 -4.53
N THR A 115 13.23 7.50 -4.48
CA THR A 115 12.26 8.60 -4.67
C THR A 115 12.72 9.63 -5.68
N ASP A 116 11.82 10.09 -6.54
CA ASP A 116 12.06 11.22 -7.45
C ASP A 116 13.29 11.04 -8.35
N ASN A 117 13.55 9.82 -8.85
CA ASN A 117 14.64 9.56 -9.80
C ASN A 117 14.09 9.58 -11.23
N PRO A 118 14.19 10.71 -11.97
CA PRO A 118 13.53 10.89 -13.26
C PRO A 118 14.05 9.95 -14.36
N SER A 119 15.29 9.49 -14.25
CA SER A 119 15.94 8.65 -15.26
C SER A 119 15.93 7.16 -14.92
N LEU A 120 15.55 6.77 -13.70
CA LEU A 120 15.63 5.38 -13.24
C LEU A 120 14.62 4.52 -13.99
N VAL A 121 15.11 3.49 -14.69
CA VAL A 121 14.30 2.58 -15.52
C VAL A 121 14.15 1.21 -14.87
N ASP A 122 15.17 0.75 -14.14
CA ASP A 122 15.25 -0.62 -13.62
C ASP A 122 15.92 -0.67 -12.23
N THR A 123 15.34 -1.42 -11.28
CA THR A 123 15.93 -1.71 -9.96
C THR A 123 16.57 -3.10 -9.86
N SER A 124 16.84 -3.79 -10.97
CA SER A 124 17.38 -5.16 -10.99
C SER A 124 18.70 -5.34 -10.23
N GLY A 125 19.45 -4.25 -10.03
CA GLY A 125 20.58 -4.20 -9.10
C GLY A 125 20.22 -4.59 -7.65
N LEU A 126 18.94 -4.52 -7.24
CA LEU A 126 18.46 -4.95 -5.93
C LEU A 126 17.93 -6.40 -5.92
N GLY A 127 18.22 -7.20 -6.96
CA GLY A 127 17.66 -8.54 -7.11
C GLY A 127 17.97 -9.53 -5.99
N ALA A 128 19.01 -9.27 -5.18
CA ALA A 128 19.37 -10.08 -4.01
C ALA A 128 18.70 -9.60 -2.71
N LEU A 129 18.05 -8.43 -2.71
CA LEU A 129 17.44 -7.86 -1.52
C LEU A 129 16.33 -8.77 -1.01
N SER A 130 16.53 -9.32 0.17
CA SER A 130 15.66 -10.34 0.75
C SER A 130 14.75 -9.81 1.85
N ALA A 131 15.15 -8.73 2.52
CA ALA A 131 14.36 -8.05 3.53
C ALA A 131 14.77 -6.59 3.74
N ALA A 132 13.78 -5.77 4.07
CA ALA A 132 13.92 -4.43 4.63
C ALA A 132 12.70 -4.14 5.53
N PRO A 133 12.82 -3.32 6.59
CA PRO A 133 11.68 -2.92 7.41
C PRO A 133 10.58 -2.18 6.63
N ARG A 134 10.99 -1.26 5.75
CA ARG A 134 10.11 -0.52 4.83
C ARG A 134 10.77 -0.34 3.48
N ILE A 135 9.94 -0.32 2.43
CA ILE A 135 10.34 -0.02 1.06
C ILE A 135 9.40 1.04 0.53
N LYS A 136 9.95 2.19 0.13
CA LYS A 136 9.23 3.28 -0.51
C LYS A 136 9.81 3.53 -1.91
N VAL A 137 8.98 3.36 -2.94
CA VAL A 137 9.32 3.65 -4.34
C VAL A 137 8.32 4.68 -4.87
N LEU A 138 8.71 5.95 -4.86
CA LEU A 138 7.81 7.07 -5.11
C LEU A 138 8.31 7.96 -6.26
N GLY A 139 7.45 8.30 -7.21
CA GLY A 139 7.73 9.38 -8.14
C GLY A 139 8.92 9.12 -9.08
N ASN A 140 9.11 7.88 -9.54
CA ASN A 140 10.13 7.54 -10.53
C ASN A 140 9.45 7.37 -11.91
N PRO A 141 9.24 8.46 -12.68
CA PRO A 141 8.37 8.46 -13.85
C PRO A 141 8.86 7.58 -15.00
N SER A 142 10.16 7.27 -15.07
CA SER A 142 10.75 6.41 -16.10
C SER A 142 10.88 4.94 -15.67
N LEU A 143 10.49 4.61 -14.42
CA LEU A 143 10.66 3.28 -13.86
C LEU A 143 9.71 2.29 -14.54
N VAL A 144 10.26 1.42 -15.38
CA VAL A 144 9.49 0.40 -16.10
C VAL A 144 9.37 -0.88 -15.27
N LYS A 145 10.39 -1.17 -14.45
CA LYS A 145 10.54 -2.43 -13.72
C LYS A 145 11.03 -2.21 -12.29
N LEU A 146 10.24 -2.69 -11.32
CA LEU A 146 10.63 -2.86 -9.92
C LEU A 146 10.80 -4.37 -9.65
N ASP A 147 12.05 -4.83 -9.61
CA ASP A 147 12.39 -6.25 -9.48
C ASP A 147 13.01 -6.55 -8.12
N LEU A 148 12.27 -7.27 -7.28
CA LEU A 148 12.68 -7.69 -5.94
C LEU A 148 12.36 -9.19 -5.74
N PRO A 149 12.93 -10.08 -6.56
CA PRO A 149 12.51 -11.47 -6.65
C PRO A 149 12.96 -12.32 -5.45
N ALA A 150 13.91 -11.82 -4.65
CA ALA A 150 14.36 -12.45 -3.41
C ALA A 150 13.63 -11.91 -2.17
N LEU A 151 12.83 -10.85 -2.30
CA LEU A 151 12.20 -10.18 -1.17
C LEU A 151 11.14 -11.07 -0.56
N GLY A 152 11.48 -11.69 0.57
CA GLY A 152 10.62 -12.66 1.25
C GLY A 152 9.74 -12.03 2.33
N TYR A 153 10.20 -10.93 2.93
CA TYR A 153 9.61 -10.36 4.13
C TYR A 153 9.85 -8.85 4.20
N VAL A 154 8.80 -8.09 4.48
CA VAL A 154 8.88 -6.67 4.87
C VAL A 154 8.11 -6.47 6.16
N GLU A 155 8.75 -5.90 7.18
CA GLU A 155 8.18 -5.82 8.52
C GLU A 155 6.96 -4.90 8.57
N HIS A 156 7.06 -3.76 7.89
CA HIS A 156 6.01 -2.75 7.89
C HIS A 156 5.47 -2.58 6.47
N THR A 157 5.95 -1.58 5.73
CA THR A 157 5.26 -1.08 4.55
C THR A 157 6.08 -1.28 3.28
N ILE A 158 5.43 -1.78 2.24
CA ILE A 158 5.84 -1.59 0.85
C ILE A 158 4.89 -0.57 0.25
N ARG A 159 5.41 0.62 -0.10
CA ARG A 159 4.65 1.67 -0.78
C ARG A 159 5.27 1.95 -2.14
N ILE A 160 4.50 1.72 -3.19
CA ILE A 160 4.88 1.93 -4.58
C ILE A 160 3.90 2.92 -5.16
N GLU A 161 4.36 4.13 -5.45
CA GLU A 161 3.47 5.25 -5.73
C GLU A 161 3.97 6.13 -6.87
N GLN A 162 3.06 6.57 -7.74
CA GLN A 162 3.34 7.55 -8.80
C GLN A 162 4.51 7.16 -9.73
N ASN A 163 4.64 5.87 -10.04
CA ASN A 163 5.60 5.38 -11.04
C ASN A 163 4.86 5.10 -12.35
N ALA A 164 4.54 6.18 -13.07
CA ALA A 164 3.56 6.16 -14.18
C ALA A 164 3.86 5.17 -15.32
N THR A 165 5.12 4.75 -15.51
CA THR A 165 5.54 3.80 -16.55
C THR A 165 5.80 2.39 -16.03
N LEU A 166 5.59 2.14 -14.73
CA LEU A 166 5.81 0.84 -14.10
C LEU A 166 4.83 -0.17 -14.68
N THR A 167 5.36 -1.14 -15.43
CA THR A 167 4.57 -2.22 -16.05
C THR A 167 4.86 -3.57 -15.39
N ASN A 168 6.04 -3.72 -14.79
CA ASN A 168 6.49 -4.95 -14.18
C ASN A 168 6.86 -4.73 -12.71
N LEU A 169 6.07 -5.33 -11.82
CA LEU A 169 6.31 -5.39 -10.39
C LEU A 169 6.50 -6.85 -9.98
N GLU A 170 7.73 -7.21 -9.62
CA GLU A 170 8.08 -8.58 -9.24
C GLU A 170 8.36 -8.65 -7.74
N LEU A 171 7.42 -9.27 -7.01
CA LEU A 171 7.47 -9.51 -5.57
C LEU A 171 7.15 -11.00 -5.27
N GLY A 172 7.46 -11.91 -6.19
CA GLY A 172 6.97 -13.28 -6.18
C GLY A 172 7.44 -14.16 -5.02
N ALA A 173 8.48 -13.75 -4.30
CA ALA A 173 8.94 -14.41 -3.07
C ALA A 173 8.31 -13.86 -1.79
N LEU A 174 7.59 -12.72 -1.86
CA LEU A 174 7.05 -12.03 -0.70
C LEU A 174 6.00 -12.91 -0.02
N ARG A 175 6.29 -13.33 1.21
CA ARG A 175 5.38 -14.14 2.02
C ARG A 175 4.55 -13.31 2.98
N LYS A 176 5.12 -12.20 3.44
CA LYS A 176 4.66 -11.49 4.64
C LYS A 176 4.96 -10.01 4.51
N VAL A 177 3.94 -9.19 4.69
CA VAL A 177 4.04 -7.71 4.71
C VAL A 177 2.97 -7.13 5.62
N TRP A 178 3.23 -6.07 6.37
CA TRP A 178 2.14 -5.45 7.12
C TRP A 178 1.22 -4.68 6.16
N LEU A 179 1.76 -3.72 5.42
CA LEU A 179 1.02 -2.87 4.48
C LEU A 179 1.63 -2.93 3.08
N LEU A 180 0.83 -3.28 2.07
CA LEU A 180 1.19 -3.17 0.67
C LEU A 180 0.29 -2.15 -0.01
N ASP A 181 0.86 -0.99 -0.34
CA ASP A 181 0.19 0.09 -1.05
C ASP A 181 0.78 0.23 -2.47
N VAL A 182 -0.06 0.08 -3.49
CA VAL A 182 0.27 0.28 -4.90
C VAL A 182 -0.66 1.36 -5.46
N ILE A 183 -0.19 2.61 -5.52
CA ILE A 183 -1.02 3.80 -5.75
C ILE A 183 -0.53 4.55 -7.00
N ASP A 184 -1.43 5.00 -7.87
CA ASP A 184 -1.09 5.83 -9.04
C ASP A 184 -0.01 5.20 -9.97
N ASN A 185 -0.01 3.87 -10.12
CA ASN A 185 0.85 3.15 -11.06
C ASN A 185 0.06 2.75 -12.30
N GLY A 186 -0.42 3.73 -13.05
CA GLY A 186 -1.42 3.55 -14.12
C GLY A 186 -1.04 2.62 -15.27
N SER A 187 0.25 2.29 -15.45
CA SER A 187 0.72 1.34 -16.47
C SER A 187 0.86 -0.10 -15.96
N LEU A 188 0.66 -0.35 -14.67
CA LEU A 188 0.82 -1.69 -14.09
C LEU A 188 -0.29 -2.60 -14.58
N THR A 189 0.06 -3.70 -15.25
CA THR A 189 -0.94 -4.59 -15.87
C THR A 189 -1.39 -5.74 -14.98
N ALA A 190 -0.53 -6.17 -14.05
CA ALA A 190 -0.83 -7.26 -13.13
C ALA A 190 -0.10 -7.08 -11.81
N LEU A 191 -0.73 -7.49 -10.71
CA LEU A 191 -0.10 -7.63 -9.40
C LEU A 191 -0.17 -9.10 -9.00
N LEU A 192 0.97 -9.79 -9.09
CA LEU A 192 1.09 -11.22 -8.84
C LEU A 192 1.92 -11.45 -7.58
N LEU A 193 1.30 -12.03 -6.55
CA LEU A 193 1.94 -12.31 -5.26
C LEU A 193 1.70 -13.78 -4.90
N PRO A 194 2.25 -14.73 -5.69
CA PRO A 194 1.97 -16.15 -5.59
C PRO A 194 2.37 -16.79 -4.25
N ALA A 195 3.28 -16.16 -3.50
CA ALA A 195 3.78 -16.65 -2.23
C ALA A 195 3.24 -15.88 -1.01
N LEU A 196 2.42 -14.83 -1.20
CA LEU A 196 1.98 -13.97 -0.11
C LEU A 196 0.98 -14.73 0.79
N GLU A 197 1.40 -15.02 2.02
CA GLU A 197 0.66 -15.75 3.03
C GLU A 197 -0.08 -14.81 3.98
N GLU A 198 0.50 -13.68 4.35
CA GLU A 198 -0.10 -12.79 5.36
C GLU A 198 0.12 -11.32 5.02
N ALA A 199 -0.96 -10.54 5.07
CA ALA A 199 -0.93 -9.09 5.04
C ALA A 199 -1.97 -8.48 5.98
N SER A 200 -1.75 -7.30 6.57
CA SER A 200 -2.87 -6.55 7.17
C SER A 200 -3.61 -5.82 6.07
N ARG A 201 -2.89 -5.10 5.20
CA ARG A 201 -3.49 -4.30 4.13
C ARG A 201 -2.89 -4.63 2.77
N ILE A 202 -3.78 -4.81 1.80
CA ILE A 202 -3.45 -4.72 0.38
C ILE A 202 -4.33 -3.60 -0.20
N ALA A 203 -3.70 -2.53 -0.66
CA ALA A 203 -4.34 -1.42 -1.33
C ALA A 203 -3.78 -1.25 -2.74
N VAL A 204 -4.67 -1.27 -3.73
CA VAL A 204 -4.33 -0.97 -5.12
C VAL A 204 -5.26 0.13 -5.62
N GLU A 205 -4.68 1.27 -5.94
CA GLU A 205 -5.39 2.48 -6.32
C GLU A 205 -4.81 3.11 -7.58
N GLY A 206 -5.67 3.55 -8.50
CA GLY A 206 -5.22 4.29 -9.69
C GLY A 206 -4.35 3.46 -10.65
N ALA A 207 -4.41 2.13 -10.58
CA ALA A 207 -3.72 1.24 -11.51
C ALA A 207 -4.61 0.95 -12.73
N ALA A 208 -4.87 1.98 -13.53
CA ALA A 208 -5.85 1.95 -14.61
C ALA A 208 -5.66 0.83 -15.66
N ALA A 209 -4.44 0.31 -15.85
CA ALA A 209 -4.14 -0.81 -16.75
C ALA A 209 -4.20 -2.20 -16.07
N LEU A 210 -4.42 -2.27 -14.76
CA LEU A 210 -4.38 -3.51 -13.98
C LEU A 210 -5.55 -4.39 -14.38
N THR A 211 -5.27 -5.57 -14.96
CA THR A 211 -6.33 -6.52 -15.34
C THR A 211 -6.59 -7.56 -14.28
N THR A 212 -5.59 -7.83 -13.43
CA THR A 212 -5.58 -8.98 -12.51
C THR A 212 -4.81 -8.67 -11.23
N LEU A 213 -5.43 -8.98 -10.09
CA LEU A 213 -4.79 -9.14 -8.79
C LEU A 213 -4.79 -10.64 -8.44
N ASP A 214 -3.61 -11.23 -8.23
CA ASP A 214 -3.46 -12.65 -7.91
C ASP A 214 -2.67 -12.90 -6.62
N VAL A 215 -3.36 -13.40 -5.59
CA VAL A 215 -2.84 -13.66 -4.23
C VAL A 215 -3.26 -15.05 -3.71
N PRO A 216 -2.90 -16.14 -4.41
CA PRO A 216 -3.47 -17.48 -4.20
C PRO A 216 -3.04 -18.16 -2.88
N ALA A 217 -1.98 -17.68 -2.24
CA ALA A 217 -1.44 -18.24 -0.99
C ALA A 217 -1.94 -17.52 0.26
N LEU A 218 -2.78 -16.49 0.14
CA LEU A 218 -3.12 -15.60 1.24
C LEU A 218 -3.94 -16.33 2.32
N GLU A 219 -3.39 -16.42 3.52
CA GLU A 219 -3.95 -17.06 4.72
C GLU A 219 -4.46 -16.05 5.75
N GLN A 220 -4.02 -14.79 5.69
CA GLN A 220 -4.48 -13.71 6.56
C GLN A 220 -4.54 -12.38 5.82
N LEU A 221 -5.67 -11.69 5.92
CA LEU A 221 -5.89 -10.34 5.42
C LEU A 221 -6.81 -9.59 6.37
N GLU A 222 -6.53 -8.33 6.67
CA GLU A 222 -7.44 -7.48 7.47
C GLU A 222 -8.19 -6.47 6.60
N THR A 223 -7.53 -5.89 5.59
CA THR A 223 -8.11 -4.87 4.73
C THR A 223 -7.72 -5.11 3.28
N LEU A 224 -8.73 -5.22 2.42
CA LEU A 224 -8.57 -5.17 0.96
C LEU A 224 -9.14 -3.85 0.44
N SER A 225 -8.36 -3.09 -0.31
CA SER A 225 -8.80 -1.84 -0.94
C SER A 225 -8.44 -1.84 -2.42
N LEU A 226 -9.46 -1.83 -3.29
CA LEU A 226 -9.33 -1.81 -4.75
C LEU A 226 -10.13 -0.61 -5.27
N VAL A 227 -9.43 0.49 -5.58
CA VAL A 227 -10.04 1.77 -5.94
C VAL A 227 -9.51 2.21 -7.30
N ASP A 228 -10.37 2.70 -8.19
CA ASP A 228 -9.94 3.32 -9.47
C ASP A 228 -9.00 2.43 -10.32
N ASN A 229 -9.30 1.13 -10.40
CA ASN A 229 -8.59 0.18 -11.26
C ASN A 229 -9.47 -0.20 -12.45
N ASP A 230 -9.65 0.75 -13.37
CA ASP A 230 -10.61 0.69 -14.47
C ASP A 230 -10.57 -0.59 -15.32
N SER A 231 -9.39 -1.18 -15.52
CA SER A 231 -9.21 -2.41 -16.31
C SER A 231 -9.34 -3.71 -15.51
N LEU A 232 -9.56 -3.65 -14.19
CA LEU A 232 -9.56 -4.83 -13.34
C LEU A 232 -10.78 -5.68 -13.65
N THR A 233 -10.56 -6.89 -14.15
CA THR A 233 -11.64 -7.82 -14.51
C THR A 233 -11.76 -8.99 -13.54
N GLN A 234 -10.67 -9.31 -12.83
CA GLN A 234 -10.57 -10.48 -11.99
C GLN A 234 -9.80 -10.17 -10.70
N ILE A 235 -10.39 -10.57 -9.58
CA ILE A 235 -9.74 -10.72 -8.29
C ILE A 235 -9.54 -12.23 -8.10
N SER A 236 -8.33 -12.67 -7.75
CA SER A 236 -8.06 -14.09 -7.51
C SER A 236 -8.97 -14.69 -6.46
N THR A 237 -9.19 -16.00 -6.57
CA THR A 237 -9.79 -16.78 -5.49
C THR A 237 -8.84 -16.81 -4.31
N PHE A 238 -9.29 -16.28 -3.18
CA PHE A 238 -8.59 -16.45 -1.92
C PHE A 238 -8.77 -17.90 -1.43
N PRO A 239 -7.79 -18.46 -0.68
CA PRO A 239 -8.03 -19.62 0.17
C PRO A 239 -9.25 -19.42 1.07
N SER A 240 -9.83 -20.50 1.60
CA SER A 240 -10.93 -20.38 2.57
C SER A 240 -10.43 -19.68 3.83
N LEU A 241 -10.81 -18.41 4.00
CA LEU A 241 -10.28 -17.51 5.00
C LEU A 241 -11.32 -17.17 6.07
N ALA A 242 -10.86 -16.86 7.29
CA ALA A 242 -11.72 -16.35 8.37
C ALA A 242 -12.41 -15.02 7.98
N GLY A 243 -11.86 -14.33 6.97
CA GLY A 243 -12.43 -13.13 6.36
C GLY A 243 -11.75 -11.85 6.84
N PRO A 244 -11.52 -10.86 5.96
CA PRO A 244 -10.92 -9.59 6.32
C PRO A 244 -11.91 -8.73 7.11
N ARG A 245 -11.36 -7.81 7.90
CA ARG A 245 -12.13 -6.82 8.62
C ARG A 245 -12.85 -5.88 7.65
N TRP A 246 -12.14 -5.36 6.65
CA TRP A 246 -12.69 -4.42 5.68
C TRP A 246 -12.41 -4.81 4.24
N ILE A 247 -13.41 -4.62 3.40
CA ILE A 247 -13.28 -4.75 1.95
C ILE A 247 -13.82 -3.47 1.31
N VAL A 248 -12.99 -2.83 0.48
CA VAL A 248 -13.35 -1.65 -0.30
C VAL A 248 -13.09 -1.97 -1.77
N VAL A 249 -14.12 -1.92 -2.60
CA VAL A 249 -14.07 -2.12 -4.05
C VAL A 249 -14.83 -0.97 -4.70
N ARG A 250 -14.11 0.06 -5.14
CA ARG A 250 -14.70 1.29 -5.68
C ARG A 250 -14.16 1.59 -7.06
N ASP A 251 -15.04 2.05 -7.96
CA ASP A 251 -14.64 2.64 -9.24
C ASP A 251 -13.74 1.69 -10.09
N ASN A 252 -14.02 0.37 -10.08
CA ASN A 252 -13.34 -0.59 -10.95
C ASN A 252 -14.23 -0.89 -12.17
N GLY A 253 -14.11 -0.05 -13.21
CA GLY A 253 -15.07 0.00 -14.33
C GLY A 253 -15.26 -1.31 -15.11
N ALA A 254 -14.25 -2.17 -15.20
CA ALA A 254 -14.30 -3.45 -15.91
C ALA A 254 -14.61 -4.67 -15.01
N LEU A 255 -14.77 -4.48 -13.70
CA LEU A 255 -14.94 -5.59 -12.75
C LEU A 255 -16.36 -6.16 -12.89
N VAL A 256 -16.45 -7.44 -13.26
CA VAL A 256 -17.74 -8.12 -13.50
C VAL A 256 -18.11 -9.13 -12.43
N SER A 257 -17.18 -9.47 -11.53
CA SER A 257 -17.35 -10.54 -10.55
C SER A 257 -16.55 -10.28 -9.28
N LEU A 258 -17.09 -10.74 -8.16
CA LEU A 258 -16.48 -10.74 -6.83
C LEU A 258 -16.23 -12.18 -6.35
N ALA A 259 -16.22 -13.17 -7.26
CA ALA A 259 -16.11 -14.58 -6.92
C ALA A 259 -14.90 -14.92 -6.03
N GLY A 260 -13.83 -14.12 -6.10
CA GLY A 260 -12.72 -14.22 -5.17
C GLY A 260 -13.15 -13.97 -3.71
N LEU A 261 -13.90 -12.90 -3.46
CA LEU A 261 -14.34 -12.47 -2.12
C LEU A 261 -15.34 -13.44 -1.48
N GLU A 262 -16.06 -14.25 -2.27
CA GLU A 262 -16.98 -15.27 -1.77
C GLU A 262 -16.28 -16.36 -0.95
N ALA A 263 -14.95 -16.46 -1.02
CA ALA A 263 -14.15 -17.38 -0.22
C ALA A 263 -14.04 -16.96 1.26
N PHE A 264 -14.35 -15.71 1.59
CA PHE A 264 -14.30 -15.20 2.96
C PHE A 264 -15.54 -15.65 3.76
N ALA A 265 -15.32 -16.03 5.03
CA ALA A 265 -16.42 -16.43 5.91
C ALA A 265 -17.26 -15.24 6.41
N SER A 266 -16.63 -14.09 6.66
CA SER A 266 -17.28 -12.87 7.13
C SER A 266 -16.45 -11.62 6.82
N ALA A 267 -17.05 -10.43 6.96
CA ALA A 267 -16.32 -9.18 7.10
C ALA A 267 -17.01 -8.28 8.14
N ASP A 268 -16.25 -7.36 8.75
CA ASP A 268 -16.85 -6.35 9.65
C ASP A 268 -17.51 -5.22 8.85
N GLY A 269 -16.94 -4.88 7.69
CA GLY A 269 -17.48 -3.88 6.77
C GLY A 269 -17.09 -4.12 5.32
N ILE A 270 -18.04 -3.83 4.42
CA ILE A 270 -17.85 -3.93 2.97
C ILE A 270 -18.42 -2.73 2.23
N VAL A 271 -17.59 -2.12 1.38
CA VAL A 271 -17.93 -0.99 0.52
C VAL A 271 -17.74 -1.43 -0.93
N ILE A 272 -18.82 -1.44 -1.72
CA ILE A 272 -18.79 -1.77 -3.14
C ILE A 272 -19.52 -0.67 -3.92
N LEU A 273 -18.76 0.29 -4.44
CA LEU A 273 -19.32 1.47 -5.11
C LEU A 273 -18.86 1.59 -6.56
N ASN A 274 -19.76 2.03 -7.44
CA ASN A 274 -19.40 2.48 -8.80
C ASN A 274 -18.61 1.47 -9.67
N ASN A 275 -18.77 0.17 -9.43
CA ASN A 275 -18.21 -0.85 -10.32
C ASN A 275 -19.22 -1.07 -11.44
N VAL A 276 -19.19 -0.21 -12.47
CA VAL A 276 -20.26 -0.09 -13.47
C VAL A 276 -20.52 -1.34 -14.33
N ALA A 277 -19.59 -2.30 -14.34
CA ALA A 277 -19.76 -3.61 -14.99
C ALA A 277 -20.22 -4.73 -14.03
N LEU A 278 -20.20 -4.49 -12.72
CA LEU A 278 -20.59 -5.45 -11.69
C LEU A 278 -22.09 -5.36 -11.44
N ASP A 279 -22.82 -6.48 -11.51
CA ASP A 279 -24.25 -6.48 -11.22
C ASP A 279 -24.54 -6.10 -9.76
N GLN A 280 -25.41 -5.10 -9.55
CA GLN A 280 -25.76 -4.56 -8.24
C GLN A 280 -26.38 -5.63 -7.32
N ALA A 281 -27.30 -6.46 -7.83
CA ALA A 281 -27.97 -7.47 -7.02
C ALA A 281 -26.99 -8.58 -6.60
N TYR A 282 -26.05 -8.91 -7.48
CA TYR A 282 -24.94 -9.80 -7.16
C TYR A 282 -24.02 -9.21 -6.09
N ALA A 283 -23.62 -7.94 -6.20
CA ALA A 283 -22.81 -7.26 -5.18
C ALA A 283 -23.52 -7.25 -3.80
N GLU A 284 -24.82 -6.95 -3.76
CA GLU A 284 -25.64 -7.01 -2.55
C GLU A 284 -25.69 -8.42 -1.95
N ALA A 285 -25.80 -9.46 -2.79
CA ALA A 285 -25.79 -10.85 -2.34
C ALA A 285 -24.45 -11.25 -1.70
N VAL A 286 -23.33 -10.81 -2.28
CA VAL A 286 -21.98 -11.02 -1.72
C VAL A 286 -21.86 -10.29 -0.38
N GLY A 287 -22.26 -9.01 -0.31
CA GLY A 287 -22.25 -8.25 0.94
C GLY A 287 -23.11 -8.89 2.04
N ALA A 288 -24.30 -9.37 1.70
CA ALA A 288 -25.18 -10.07 2.64
C ALA A 288 -24.60 -11.41 3.13
N ALA A 289 -23.81 -12.11 2.28
CA ALA A 289 -23.16 -13.35 2.65
C ALA A 289 -21.99 -13.14 3.64
N LEU A 290 -21.23 -12.05 3.45
CA LEU A 290 -20.12 -11.68 4.33
C LEU A 290 -20.59 -11.05 5.65
N GLY A 291 -21.75 -10.39 5.64
CA GLY A 291 -22.29 -9.69 6.81
C GLY A 291 -21.58 -8.36 7.09
N GLY A 292 -21.64 -7.91 8.35
CA GLY A 292 -21.06 -6.63 8.75
C GLY A 292 -21.87 -5.41 8.28
N SER A 293 -21.24 -4.24 8.30
CA SER A 293 -21.77 -3.02 7.68
C SER A 293 -21.60 -3.08 6.15
N THR A 294 -22.61 -2.66 5.39
CA THR A 294 -22.57 -2.72 3.93
C THR A 294 -22.89 -1.37 3.32
N LYS A 295 -22.00 -0.84 2.48
CA LYS A 295 -22.20 0.35 1.64
C LYS A 295 -22.07 -0.05 0.15
N ILE A 296 -23.19 -0.40 -0.48
CA ILE A 296 -23.22 -0.99 -1.83
C ILE A 296 -24.18 -0.21 -2.73
N ALA A 297 -23.66 0.47 -3.75
CA ALA A 297 -24.43 1.34 -4.65
C ALA A 297 -23.65 1.68 -5.93
N GLY A 298 -24.29 2.29 -6.92
CA GLY A 298 -23.61 2.78 -8.13
C GLY A 298 -23.10 1.68 -9.08
N ASN A 299 -23.34 0.40 -8.79
CA ASN A 299 -22.93 -0.71 -9.67
C ASN A 299 -23.96 -0.90 -10.81
N ALA A 300 -23.72 -1.85 -11.71
CA ALA A 300 -24.57 -2.11 -12.86
C ALA A 300 -26.02 -2.45 -12.43
N GLY A 301 -26.98 -1.69 -12.95
CA GLY A 301 -28.40 -1.84 -12.58
C GLY A 301 -28.83 -1.06 -11.33
N TRP A 302 -27.92 -0.30 -10.70
CA TRP A 302 -28.28 0.63 -9.63
C TRP A 302 -29.28 1.68 -10.13
N VAL A 303 -30.32 1.92 -9.33
CA VAL A 303 -31.30 2.97 -9.58
C VAL A 303 -31.08 4.03 -8.52
N VAL A 304 -30.67 5.23 -8.95
CA VAL A 304 -30.41 6.36 -8.05
C VAL A 304 -31.66 6.65 -7.21
N PRO A 305 -31.58 6.53 -5.87
CA PRO A 305 -32.73 6.76 -5.02
C PRO A 305 -33.00 8.27 -4.85
N ALA A 306 -34.26 8.62 -4.55
CA ALA A 306 -34.64 9.99 -4.25
C ALA A 306 -34.10 10.47 -2.89
N THR A 307 -33.82 9.54 -1.98
CA THR A 307 -33.22 9.78 -0.65
C THR A 307 -31.92 9.00 -0.55
N CYS A 308 -30.83 9.64 -0.14
CA CYS A 308 -29.55 8.97 -0.04
C CYS A 308 -29.55 7.91 1.09
N PRO A 309 -29.06 6.67 0.83
CA PRO A 309 -29.13 5.57 1.79
C PRO A 309 -28.06 5.64 2.90
N PHE A 310 -27.01 6.44 2.76
CA PHE A 310 -25.82 6.44 3.63
C PHE A 310 -25.66 7.70 4.50
N ARG A 311 -26.75 8.42 4.74
CA ARG A 311 -26.77 9.65 5.53
C ARG A 311 -26.13 9.49 6.93
N GLY A 312 -25.24 10.41 7.27
CA GLY A 312 -24.56 10.54 8.56
C GLY A 312 -23.30 9.69 8.70
N ASP A 313 -22.75 9.17 7.60
CA ASP A 313 -21.51 8.39 7.60
C ASP A 313 -20.26 9.26 7.40
N GLY A 314 -20.42 10.57 7.22
CA GLY A 314 -19.34 11.52 7.06
C GLY A 314 -18.76 11.60 5.64
N GLN A 315 -19.36 10.94 4.64
CA GLN A 315 -18.97 11.04 3.24
C GLN A 315 -20.10 11.62 2.39
N CYS A 316 -19.77 12.56 1.49
CA CYS A 316 -20.75 13.11 0.58
C CYS A 316 -21.04 12.15 -0.58
N ASP A 317 -22.21 11.52 -0.56
CA ASP A 317 -22.61 10.53 -1.58
C ASP A 317 -23.50 11.12 -2.69
N ALA A 318 -23.83 12.41 -2.63
CA ALA A 318 -24.66 13.10 -3.61
C ALA A 318 -23.86 13.73 -4.77
N ILE A 319 -24.46 13.72 -5.97
CA ILE A 319 -23.87 14.33 -7.17
C ILE A 319 -23.62 15.82 -6.93
N GLY A 320 -22.45 16.31 -7.38
CA GLY A 320 -22.07 17.73 -7.35
C GLY A 320 -20.75 18.04 -6.64
N CYS A 321 -20.22 17.09 -5.87
CA CYS A 321 -19.01 17.28 -5.06
C CYS A 321 -17.74 16.68 -5.67
N GLU A 322 -17.74 15.38 -5.97
CA GLU A 322 -16.51 14.65 -6.34
C GLU A 322 -16.65 13.78 -7.60
N GLY A 323 -17.71 13.96 -8.39
CA GLY A 323 -17.85 13.27 -9.69
C GLY A 323 -18.15 11.76 -9.62
N SER A 324 -18.15 11.14 -8.44
CA SER A 324 -18.33 9.70 -8.19
C SER A 324 -19.53 9.35 -7.27
N ALA A 325 -20.57 10.18 -7.29
CA ALA A 325 -21.70 10.07 -6.37
C ALA A 325 -22.76 9.01 -6.76
N VAL A 326 -23.40 8.42 -5.74
CA VAL A 326 -24.42 7.36 -5.88
C VAL A 326 -25.85 7.82 -5.62
N CYS A 327 -26.02 9.08 -5.18
CA CYS A 327 -27.27 9.71 -4.81
C CYS A 327 -27.56 10.97 -5.65
N ALA A 328 -28.83 11.36 -5.74
CA ALA A 328 -29.23 12.59 -6.43
C ALA A 328 -28.61 13.84 -5.76
N GLU A 329 -28.36 14.90 -6.54
CA GLU A 329 -27.89 16.19 -6.04
C GLU A 329 -28.78 16.70 -4.89
N GLY A 330 -28.16 17.15 -3.80
CA GLY A 330 -28.88 17.64 -2.61
C GLY A 330 -29.66 16.58 -1.83
N SER A 331 -29.52 15.28 -2.14
CA SER A 331 -30.23 14.23 -1.38
C SER A 331 -29.44 13.71 -0.18
N ASP A 332 -28.22 14.21 0.03
CA ASP A 332 -27.32 13.88 1.12
C ASP A 332 -26.85 15.14 1.89
N GLU A 333 -27.81 15.97 2.28
CA GLU A 333 -27.56 17.25 2.94
C GLU A 333 -26.97 17.12 4.36
N ILE A 334 -26.69 15.92 4.87
CA ILE A 334 -26.06 15.76 6.18
C ILE A 334 -24.54 15.76 5.99
N ASP A 335 -24.04 14.96 5.05
CA ASP A 335 -22.61 14.77 4.84
C ASP A 335 -22.05 15.71 3.75
N CYS A 336 -22.88 16.13 2.79
CA CYS A 336 -22.47 17.04 1.71
C CYS A 336 -22.53 18.54 2.04
N CYS A 337 -22.68 18.92 3.32
CA CYS A 337 -22.97 20.31 3.70
C CYS A 337 -21.92 21.31 3.20
N GLU A 338 -20.62 21.09 3.47
CA GLU A 338 -19.56 22.03 3.09
C GLU A 338 -19.44 22.18 1.57
N CYS A 339 -19.47 21.06 0.86
CA CYS A 339 -19.33 21.07 -0.59
C CYS A 339 -20.55 21.69 -1.31
N LEU A 340 -21.77 21.43 -0.82
CA LEU A 340 -22.99 22.01 -1.39
C LEU A 340 -23.24 23.46 -0.93
N GLY A 341 -22.33 24.04 -0.15
CA GLY A 341 -22.47 25.40 0.38
C GLY A 341 -23.65 25.56 1.34
N LEU A 342 -23.99 24.50 2.07
CA LEU A 342 -25.03 24.45 3.09
C LEU A 342 -24.41 24.66 4.49
N ASP A 343 -25.15 25.30 5.40
CA ASP A 343 -24.73 25.44 6.80
C ASP A 343 -24.88 24.08 7.53
N CYS A 344 -23.77 23.48 7.99
CA CYS A 344 -23.79 22.22 8.73
C CYS A 344 -24.47 22.39 10.11
N PRO A 345 -25.35 21.46 10.55
CA PRO A 345 -26.01 21.50 11.85
C PRO A 345 -25.10 21.21 13.05
#